data_AF-A0A370K5I6-F1
#
_entry.id   AF-A0A370K5I6-F1
#
_cell.length_a   1.000
_cell.length_b   1.000
_cell.length_c   1.000
_cell.angle_alpha   90.00
_cell.angle_beta   90.00
_cell.angle_gamma   90.00
#
_symmetry.space_group_name_H-M   'P 1'
#
loop_
_entity.id
_entity.type
_entity.pdbx_description
1 polymer ?
#
loop_
_entity_poly.entity_id
_entity_poly.type
_entity_poly.pdbx_seq_one_letter_code
_entity_poly.pdbx_strand_id
1 'polypeptide(L)'
;MQGVSVHGFRVVLFSLALSIGGLAQAAQPAVHASGSKVTLDFVASPYADFLFYLLHRDITAFPQLKSAAPLQDVAPLTSGALLPGYVFASNAKSYNDLYRVAYSYENSAALVRALKQGQSHYAAFETFWRNQISPKEQATIDAWRAQQAQGDVMERLEKLARMPFPYGSLRVAVIGLGPLGHSIQNPPTLFATLDGASLPSVVGYEGTRMMLDAKGGNWRQGANAARAIRLVTAHGGSDYDLEEAVCLLMQTKLTQAYGARPSRDDSALANTPRLELLRAMERDWAQYEGASSLNVADFAVGEAIKTFGGEPVAELNGVRPK
;
A
#
# COMPACT_ATOMS: atom_id res chain seq x y z
N MET A 1 -74.73 -10.93 30.02
CA MET A 1 -74.68 -10.42 31.41
C MET A 1 -73.36 -10.86 32.03
N GLN A 2 -72.55 -9.87 32.43
CA GLN A 2 -71.47 -9.84 33.43
C GLN A 2 -70.46 -11.00 33.55
N GLY A 3 -69.17 -10.64 33.49
CA GLY A 3 -68.05 -11.47 33.95
C GLY A 3 -66.68 -10.88 33.60
N VAL A 4 -66.11 -10.12 34.53
CA VAL A 4 -64.85 -9.34 34.48
C VAL A 4 -63.60 -10.22 34.58
N SER A 5 -62.50 -9.88 33.87
CA SER A 5 -61.08 -9.92 34.35
C SER A 5 -60.15 -9.41 33.22
N VAL A 6 -59.50 -8.24 33.23
CA VAL A 6 -58.43 -7.68 34.09
C VAL A 6 -57.00 -8.15 33.67
N HIS A 7 -56.21 -7.14 33.28
CA HIS A 7 -54.73 -7.01 33.23
C HIS A 7 -53.95 -7.30 31.93
N GLY A 8 -53.32 -6.24 31.44
CA GLY A 8 -52.28 -6.23 30.42
C GLY A 8 -51.74 -4.82 30.22
N PHE A 9 -51.21 -4.21 31.29
CA PHE A 9 -50.59 -2.88 31.28
C PHE A 9 -49.38 -2.89 30.34
N ARG A 10 -49.51 -2.33 29.13
CA ARG A 10 -48.41 -2.18 28.18
C ARG A 10 -47.62 -0.91 28.51
N VAL A 11 -46.53 -1.08 29.22
CA VAL A 11 -45.44 -0.09 29.31
C VAL A 11 -44.75 -0.08 27.95
N VAL A 12 -45.03 0.91 27.11
CA VAL A 12 -44.20 1.22 25.94
C VAL A 12 -43.07 2.11 26.44
N LEU A 13 -41.92 1.48 26.69
CA LEU A 13 -40.67 2.12 27.05
C LEU A 13 -40.12 2.86 25.82
N PHE A 14 -40.01 4.17 25.95
CA PHE A 14 -39.22 5.06 25.10
C PHE A 14 -37.78 4.51 25.01
N SER A 15 -37.39 3.99 23.85
CA SER A 15 -35.97 3.82 23.50
C SER A 15 -35.56 5.01 22.64
N LEU A 16 -35.21 6.09 23.32
CA LEU A 16 -34.47 7.21 22.77
C LEU A 16 -33.02 6.74 22.54
N ALA A 17 -32.77 6.05 21.43
CA ALA A 17 -31.41 5.74 21.02
C ALA A 17 -30.76 7.02 20.49
N LEU A 18 -30.00 7.69 21.36
CA LEU A 18 -29.00 8.67 20.96
C LEU A 18 -28.00 7.98 20.03
N SER A 19 -28.20 8.13 18.73
CA SER A 19 -27.16 7.90 17.73
C SER A 19 -26.17 9.07 17.77
N ILE A 20 -25.39 9.20 18.87
CA ILE A 20 -24.10 9.90 18.80
C ILE A 20 -23.10 8.90 18.21
N GLY A 21 -23.36 8.52 16.97
CA GLY A 21 -22.35 7.94 16.09
C GLY A 21 -21.55 9.10 15.55
N GLY A 22 -20.64 9.63 16.37
CA GLY A 22 -19.52 10.41 15.86
C GLY A 22 -18.66 9.47 15.03
N LEU A 23 -19.09 9.18 13.80
CA LEU A 23 -18.19 8.75 12.76
C LEU A 23 -17.16 9.86 12.71
N ALA A 24 -15.97 9.58 13.26
CA ALA A 24 -14.80 10.35 12.93
C ALA A 24 -14.72 10.30 11.41
N GLN A 25 -15.22 11.35 10.75
CA GLN A 25 -14.77 11.69 9.42
C GLN A 25 -13.27 11.84 9.60
N ALA A 26 -12.52 10.77 9.29
CA ALA A 26 -11.09 10.87 9.10
C ALA A 26 -10.96 11.99 8.09
N ALA A 27 -10.49 13.15 8.55
CA ALA A 27 -10.38 14.33 7.73
C ALA A 27 -9.66 13.87 6.47
N GLN A 28 -10.31 14.03 5.30
CA GLN A 28 -9.65 13.68 4.05
C GLN A 28 -8.32 14.42 4.05
N PRO A 29 -7.19 13.74 3.83
CA PRO A 29 -5.89 14.40 3.84
C PRO A 29 -5.98 15.58 2.88
N ALA A 30 -5.55 16.75 3.36
CA ALA A 30 -5.63 17.98 2.57
C ALA A 30 -4.97 17.73 1.21
N VAL A 31 -5.72 18.02 0.14
CA VAL A 31 -5.21 17.88 -1.24
C VAL A 31 -3.95 18.72 -1.34
N HIS A 32 -2.86 18.07 -1.76
CA HIS A 32 -1.57 18.72 -1.87
C HIS A 32 -1.63 19.86 -2.89
N ALA A 33 -1.27 21.08 -2.46
CA ALA A 33 -1.06 22.19 -3.39
C ALA A 33 0.24 21.96 -4.16
N SER A 34 0.16 21.97 -5.49
CA SER A 34 1.33 21.79 -6.38
C SER A 34 2.48 22.70 -5.96
N GLY A 35 3.67 22.11 -5.71
CA GLY A 35 4.89 22.81 -5.35
C GLY A 35 5.23 22.86 -3.85
N SER A 36 4.41 22.29 -2.98
CA SER A 36 4.80 22.08 -1.58
C SER A 36 5.66 20.82 -1.45
N LYS A 37 6.60 20.79 -0.50
CA LYS A 37 7.42 19.61 -0.26
C LYS A 37 6.60 18.52 0.46
N VAL A 38 6.63 17.29 -0.06
CA VAL A 38 6.04 16.13 0.62
C VAL A 38 6.91 15.74 1.82
N THR A 39 6.32 15.63 3.01
CA THR A 39 7.05 15.22 4.22
C THR A 39 6.97 13.72 4.44
N LEU A 40 8.09 13.07 4.74
CA LEU A 40 8.15 11.64 5.08
C LEU A 40 8.31 11.45 6.60
N ASP A 41 7.42 10.65 7.19
CA ASP A 41 7.48 10.21 8.58
C ASP A 41 7.81 8.70 8.65
N PHE A 42 9.03 8.37 9.06
CA PHE A 42 9.51 6.99 9.14
C PHE A 42 9.09 6.35 10.45
N VAL A 43 8.38 5.23 10.39
CA VAL A 43 7.74 4.62 11.56
C VAL A 43 7.94 3.10 11.62
N ALA A 44 8.00 2.60 12.85
CA ALA A 44 7.92 1.19 13.19
C ALA A 44 6.83 1.02 14.27
N SER A 45 6.17 -0.13 14.33
CA SER A 45 5.05 -0.35 15.26
C SER A 45 5.00 -1.79 15.76
N PRO A 46 5.33 -2.03 17.05
CA PRO A 46 5.26 -3.38 17.61
C PRO A 46 3.84 -3.97 17.54
N TYR A 47 2.80 -3.13 17.56
CA TYR A 47 1.43 -3.61 17.40
C TYR A 47 1.13 -4.07 15.98
N ALA A 48 1.69 -3.41 14.97
CA ALA A 48 1.48 -3.84 13.58
C ALA A 48 2.27 -5.12 13.29
N ASP A 49 3.52 -5.23 13.76
CA ASP A 49 4.28 -6.49 13.67
C ASP A 49 3.59 -7.62 14.44
N PHE A 50 3.06 -7.33 15.64
CA PHE A 50 2.33 -8.33 16.41
C PHE A 50 1.10 -8.81 15.64
N LEU A 51 0.39 -7.91 14.96
CA LEU A 51 -0.73 -8.29 14.11
C LEU A 51 -0.29 -9.11 12.90
N PHE A 52 0.83 -8.77 12.27
CA PHE A 52 1.40 -9.60 11.21
C PHE A 52 1.68 -11.01 11.71
N TYR A 53 2.31 -11.12 12.88
CA TYR A 53 2.55 -12.39 13.52
C TYR A 53 1.23 -13.12 13.84
N LEU A 54 0.23 -12.38 14.35
CA LEU A 54 -1.09 -12.86 14.75
C LEU A 54 -1.91 -13.39 13.57
N LEU A 55 -1.76 -12.80 12.38
CA LEU A 55 -2.57 -13.13 11.21
C LEU A 55 -1.86 -14.13 10.29
N HIS A 56 -0.58 -13.90 10.00
CA HIS A 56 0.12 -14.60 8.93
C HIS A 56 1.05 -15.70 9.43
N ARG A 57 1.49 -15.62 10.70
CA ARG A 57 2.45 -16.58 11.30
C ARG A 57 3.76 -16.73 10.50
N ASP A 58 4.05 -15.82 9.58
CA ASP A 58 5.30 -15.80 8.84
C ASP A 58 6.40 -15.28 9.75
N ILE A 59 7.29 -16.19 10.12
CA ILE A 59 8.41 -15.96 11.02
C ILE A 59 9.74 -16.31 10.35
N THR A 60 9.77 -16.37 9.01
CA THR A 60 10.95 -16.80 8.26
C THR A 60 12.18 -15.96 8.61
N ALA A 61 12.01 -14.64 8.76
CA ALA A 61 13.08 -13.73 9.16
C ALA A 61 13.45 -13.81 10.66
N PHE A 62 12.58 -14.40 11.50
CA PHE A 62 12.73 -14.45 12.97
C PHE A 62 12.21 -15.79 13.55
N PRO A 63 12.81 -16.93 13.20
CA PRO A 63 12.28 -18.24 13.58
C PRO A 63 12.20 -18.47 15.10
N GLN A 64 13.04 -17.77 15.88
CA GLN A 64 13.05 -17.82 17.35
C GLN A 64 11.78 -17.22 17.97
N LEU A 65 11.02 -16.44 17.20
CA LEU A 65 9.77 -15.84 17.67
C LEU A 65 8.74 -16.91 18.08
N LYS A 66 8.73 -18.06 17.40
CA LYS A 66 7.85 -19.20 17.72
C LYS A 66 7.97 -19.67 19.16
N SER A 67 9.19 -19.71 19.69
CA SER A 67 9.45 -20.10 21.07
C SER A 67 9.34 -18.93 22.06
N ALA A 68 9.65 -17.72 21.61
CA ALA A 68 9.67 -16.54 22.49
C ALA A 68 8.26 -16.00 22.79
N ALA A 69 7.34 -16.06 21.82
CA ALA A 69 5.96 -15.61 21.95
C ALA A 69 4.99 -16.64 21.33
N PRO A 70 4.87 -17.84 21.91
CA PRO A 70 4.08 -18.93 21.35
C PRO A 70 2.61 -18.56 21.09
N LEU A 71 2.07 -18.89 19.91
CA LEU A 71 0.66 -18.64 19.54
C LEU A 71 -0.14 -19.93 19.25
N GLN A 72 0.26 -21.09 19.77
CA GLN A 72 -0.40 -22.38 19.49
C GLN A 72 -1.85 -22.48 19.98
N ASP A 73 -2.21 -21.69 21.00
CA ASP A 73 -3.55 -21.60 21.57
C ASP A 73 -4.41 -20.52 20.89
N VAL A 74 -3.84 -19.75 19.96
CA VAL A 74 -4.53 -18.72 19.20
C VAL A 74 -4.85 -19.22 17.81
N ALA A 75 -6.15 -19.32 17.51
CA ALA A 75 -6.62 -19.77 16.21
C ALA A 75 -6.05 -18.89 15.08
N PRO A 76 -5.55 -19.47 13.97
CA PRO A 76 -5.16 -18.71 12.81
C PRO A 76 -6.35 -17.90 12.28
N LEU A 77 -6.09 -16.66 11.90
CA LEU A 77 -7.07 -15.82 11.21
C LEU A 77 -6.67 -15.69 9.75
N THR A 78 -7.59 -16.04 8.86
CA THR A 78 -7.43 -15.81 7.41
C THR A 78 -8.09 -14.50 6.96
N SER A 79 -8.72 -13.76 7.88
CA SER A 79 -9.40 -12.49 7.61
C SER A 79 -8.68 -11.32 8.28
N GLY A 80 -8.78 -10.13 7.70
CA GLY A 80 -8.17 -8.92 8.25
C GLY A 80 -6.71 -8.70 7.83
N ALA A 81 -6.25 -9.25 6.70
CA ALA A 81 -4.88 -9.11 6.20
C ALA A 81 -4.40 -7.64 6.11
N LEU A 82 -5.32 -6.68 5.96
CA LEU A 82 -5.01 -5.25 5.89
C LEU A 82 -4.93 -4.57 7.28
N LEU A 83 -5.36 -5.23 8.37
CA LEU A 83 -5.44 -4.63 9.71
C LEU A 83 -4.11 -4.03 10.18
N PRO A 84 -2.95 -4.68 9.99
CA PRO A 84 -1.67 -4.07 10.36
C PRO A 84 -1.44 -2.69 9.74
N GLY A 85 -1.82 -2.50 8.47
CA GLY A 85 -1.69 -1.20 7.82
C GLY A 85 -2.62 -0.13 8.40
N TYR A 86 -3.85 -0.49 8.75
CA TYR A 86 -4.77 0.41 9.48
C TYR A 86 -4.32 0.69 10.93
N VAL A 87 -3.45 -0.13 11.50
CA VAL A 87 -2.85 0.12 12.81
C VAL A 87 -1.70 1.11 12.71
N PHE A 88 -0.89 1.03 11.66
CA PHE A 88 0.07 2.09 11.34
C PHE A 88 -0.64 3.42 11.10
N ALA A 89 -1.60 3.40 10.17
CA ALA A 89 -2.48 4.51 9.83
C ALA A 89 -3.04 5.31 11.00
N SER A 90 -3.73 4.62 11.90
CA SER A 90 -4.42 5.19 13.05
C SER A 90 -3.46 5.58 14.17
N ASN A 91 -2.17 5.27 14.01
CA ASN A 91 -1.15 5.44 15.04
C ASN A 91 -1.53 4.74 16.36
N ALA A 92 -2.17 3.56 16.27
CA ALA A 92 -2.62 2.82 17.43
C ALA A 92 -1.47 2.55 18.42
N LYS A 93 -1.69 2.88 19.70
CA LYS A 93 -0.69 2.76 20.79
C LYS A 93 -1.12 1.81 21.90
N SER A 94 -2.28 1.16 21.74
CA SER A 94 -2.84 0.30 22.75
C SER A 94 -3.74 -0.78 22.12
N TYR A 95 -3.99 -1.86 22.86
CA TYR A 95 -5.00 -2.85 22.49
C TYR A 95 -6.39 -2.25 22.30
N ASN A 96 -6.73 -1.23 23.08
CA ASN A 96 -8.01 -0.54 22.94
C ASN A 96 -8.12 0.15 21.57
N ASP A 97 -7.02 0.70 21.06
CA ASP A 97 -6.98 1.25 19.70
C ASP A 97 -7.09 0.13 18.65
N LEU A 98 -6.43 -1.01 18.87
CA LEU A 98 -6.58 -2.18 17.98
C LEU A 98 -8.03 -2.66 17.91
N TYR A 99 -8.73 -2.72 19.04
CA TYR A 99 -10.15 -3.08 19.06
C TYR A 99 -10.99 -2.07 18.28
N ARG A 100 -10.73 -0.77 18.45
CA ARG A 100 -11.43 0.28 17.69
C ARG A 100 -11.25 0.12 16.19
N VAL A 101 -10.03 -0.14 15.73
CA VAL A 101 -9.76 -0.40 14.30
C VAL A 101 -10.43 -1.70 13.85
N ALA A 102 -10.38 -2.77 14.65
CA ALA A 102 -11.01 -4.04 14.31
C ALA A 102 -12.54 -3.95 14.19
N TYR A 103 -13.19 -3.09 14.96
CA TYR A 103 -14.64 -2.90 14.90
C TYR A 103 -15.14 -2.28 13.59
N SER A 104 -14.27 -1.65 12.79
CA SER A 104 -14.67 -1.11 11.48
C SER A 104 -14.70 -2.18 10.36
N TYR A 105 -14.39 -3.44 10.67
CA TYR A 105 -14.39 -4.54 9.70
C TYR A 105 -15.74 -5.28 9.67
N GLU A 106 -16.13 -5.75 8.47
CA GLU A 106 -17.33 -6.58 8.28
C GLU A 106 -17.33 -7.84 9.15
N ASN A 107 -16.16 -8.46 9.36
CA ASN A 107 -15.98 -9.61 10.27
C ASN A 107 -15.31 -9.22 11.60
N SER A 108 -15.72 -8.07 12.17
CA SER A 108 -15.15 -7.54 13.41
C SER A 108 -15.21 -8.53 14.58
N ALA A 109 -16.25 -9.37 14.68
CA ALA A 109 -16.39 -10.33 15.78
C ALA A 109 -15.27 -11.38 15.81
N ALA A 110 -14.89 -11.94 14.65
CA ALA A 110 -13.79 -12.91 14.56
C ALA A 110 -12.45 -12.23 14.86
N LEU A 111 -12.24 -11.03 14.29
CA LEU A 111 -11.02 -10.25 14.46
C LEU A 111 -10.80 -9.84 15.93
N VAL A 112 -11.83 -9.31 16.58
CA VAL A 112 -11.80 -8.94 18.01
C VAL A 112 -11.58 -10.16 18.89
N ARG A 113 -12.16 -11.32 18.55
CA ARG A 113 -11.93 -12.56 19.31
C ARG A 113 -10.46 -12.98 19.26
N ALA A 114 -9.85 -12.98 18.07
CA ALA A 114 -8.43 -13.33 17.96
C ALA A 114 -7.51 -12.30 18.61
N LEU A 115 -7.84 -11.00 18.52
CA LEU A 115 -7.13 -9.95 19.25
C LEU A 115 -7.15 -10.21 20.77
N LYS A 116 -8.30 -10.61 21.32
CA LYS A 116 -8.43 -10.99 22.74
C LYS A 116 -7.59 -12.20 23.09
N GLN A 117 -7.56 -13.22 22.24
CA GLN A 117 -6.72 -14.41 22.44
C GLN A 117 -5.22 -14.07 22.34
N GLY A 118 -4.83 -13.22 21.38
CA GLY A 118 -3.46 -12.76 21.21
C GLY A 118 -2.98 -11.83 22.33
N GLN A 119 -3.88 -11.14 23.04
CA GLN A 119 -3.51 -10.12 24.00
C GLN A 119 -2.58 -10.61 25.12
N SER A 120 -2.79 -11.83 25.63
CA SER A 120 -1.92 -12.41 26.66
C SER A 120 -0.50 -12.68 26.16
N HIS A 121 -0.30 -12.80 24.85
CA HIS A 121 0.99 -13.12 24.23
C HIS A 121 1.80 -11.87 23.89
N TYR A 122 1.18 -10.70 23.90
CA TYR A 122 1.82 -9.46 23.46
C TYR A 122 3.03 -9.06 24.31
N ALA A 123 3.00 -9.25 25.63
CA ALA A 123 4.12 -8.85 26.48
C ALA A 123 5.41 -9.64 26.15
N ALA A 124 5.26 -10.94 25.88
CA ALA A 124 6.36 -11.79 25.44
C ALA A 124 6.84 -11.41 24.04
N PHE A 125 5.90 -11.16 23.11
CA PHE A 125 6.20 -10.65 21.79
C PHE A 125 6.94 -9.31 21.83
N GLU A 126 6.46 -8.33 22.59
CA GLU A 126 7.04 -6.99 22.67
C GLU A 126 8.46 -7.04 23.21
N THR A 127 8.71 -7.91 24.20
CA THR A 127 10.06 -8.18 24.71
C THR A 127 10.97 -8.71 23.61
N PHE A 128 10.51 -9.68 22.82
CA PHE A 128 11.26 -10.19 21.67
C PHE A 128 11.47 -9.10 20.61
N TRP A 129 10.42 -8.37 20.24
CA TRP A 129 10.43 -7.33 19.22
C TRP A 129 11.45 -6.25 19.57
N ARG A 130 11.45 -5.74 20.82
CA ARG A 130 12.43 -4.74 21.29
C ARG A 130 13.87 -5.24 21.17
N ASN A 131 14.10 -6.53 21.40
CA ASN A 131 15.44 -7.10 21.42
C ASN A 131 15.95 -7.55 20.04
N GLN A 132 15.06 -7.95 19.13
CA GLN A 132 15.43 -8.66 17.91
C GLN A 132 14.94 -7.99 16.62
N ILE A 133 13.73 -7.41 16.64
CA ILE A 133 13.08 -6.85 15.45
C ILE A 133 13.34 -5.35 15.35
N SER A 134 13.00 -4.61 16.40
CA SER A 134 13.13 -3.15 16.48
C SER A 134 14.53 -2.63 16.13
N PRO A 135 15.65 -3.26 16.56
CA PRO A 135 16.97 -2.79 16.17
C PRO A 135 17.21 -2.84 14.65
N LYS A 136 16.67 -3.87 13.96
CA LYS A 136 16.79 -4.00 12.50
C LYS A 136 15.91 -3.00 11.77
N GLU A 137 14.67 -2.82 12.24
CA GLU A 137 13.76 -1.79 11.72
C GLU A 137 14.34 -0.39 11.88
N GLN A 138 14.92 -0.08 13.03
CA GLN A 138 15.55 1.21 13.28
C GLN A 138 16.77 1.42 12.38
N ALA A 139 17.59 0.39 12.15
CA ALA A 139 18.70 0.47 11.20
C ALA A 139 18.22 0.77 9.76
N THR A 140 17.11 0.15 9.32
CA THR A 140 16.49 0.45 8.03
C THR A 140 15.98 1.88 7.96
N ILE A 141 15.27 2.34 9.00
CA ILE A 141 14.80 3.73 9.11
C ILE A 141 15.97 4.73 9.05
N ASP A 142 17.06 4.45 9.75
CA ASP A 142 18.23 5.32 9.77
C ASP A 142 18.92 5.37 8.39
N ALA A 143 18.98 4.23 7.68
CA ALA A 143 19.44 4.18 6.30
C ALA A 143 18.53 5.00 5.36
N TRP A 144 17.21 4.93 5.53
CA TRP A 144 16.27 5.74 4.76
C TRP A 144 16.39 7.23 5.06
N ARG A 145 16.58 7.61 6.33
CA ARG A 145 16.86 9.01 6.70
C ARG A 145 18.13 9.52 6.03
N ALA A 146 19.18 8.70 6.01
CA ALA A 146 20.42 9.04 5.30
C ALA A 146 20.20 9.21 3.79
N GLN A 147 19.38 8.36 3.16
CA GLN A 147 19.02 8.48 1.74
C GLN A 147 18.16 9.73 1.47
N GLN A 148 17.19 10.03 2.33
CA GLN A 148 16.38 11.26 2.25
C GLN A 148 17.24 12.52 2.40
N ALA A 149 18.34 12.46 3.15
CA ALA A 149 19.29 13.56 3.28
C ALA A 149 20.13 13.80 2.01
N GLN A 150 20.29 12.79 1.14
CA GLN A 150 21.02 12.92 -0.13
C GLN A 150 20.20 13.63 -1.22
N GLY A 151 18.89 13.73 -1.04
CA GLY A 151 18.00 14.43 -1.96
C GLY A 151 16.54 14.15 -1.67
N ASP A 152 15.68 15.02 -2.19
CA ASP A 152 14.23 14.87 -2.04
C ASP A 152 13.70 13.75 -2.95
N VAL A 153 13.43 12.59 -2.35
CA VAL A 153 13.01 11.38 -3.09
C VAL A 153 11.65 11.55 -3.74
N MET A 154 10.76 12.32 -3.11
CA MET A 154 9.41 12.57 -3.62
C MET A 154 9.46 13.54 -4.79
N GLU A 155 10.21 14.64 -4.66
CA GLU A 155 10.42 15.58 -5.78
C GLU A 155 11.04 14.88 -7.00
N ARG A 156 12.00 13.98 -6.77
CA ARG A 156 12.61 13.18 -7.84
C ARG A 156 11.61 12.22 -8.48
N LEU A 157 10.77 11.57 -7.69
CA LEU A 157 9.69 10.72 -8.21
C LEU A 157 8.72 11.54 -9.07
N GLU A 158 8.23 12.69 -8.58
CA GLU A 158 7.34 13.57 -9.33
C GLU A 158 7.94 14.02 -10.66
N LYS A 159 9.24 14.36 -10.66
CA LYS A 159 9.96 14.71 -11.90
C LYS A 159 10.11 13.54 -12.86
N LEU A 160 10.44 12.35 -12.37
CA LEU A 160 10.60 11.15 -13.19
C LEU A 160 9.26 10.66 -13.76
N ALA A 161 8.20 10.72 -12.98
CA ALA A 161 6.86 10.31 -13.41
C ALA A 161 6.14 11.39 -14.23
N ARG A 162 6.54 12.66 -14.04
CA ARG A 162 5.83 13.87 -14.49
C ARG A 162 4.37 13.85 -14.03
N MET A 163 4.16 13.43 -12.79
CA MET A 163 2.88 13.36 -12.13
C MET A 163 3.02 13.98 -10.74
N PRO A 164 2.07 14.83 -10.32
CA PRO A 164 2.07 15.37 -8.97
C PRO A 164 1.72 14.28 -7.96
N PHE A 165 2.38 14.31 -6.81
CA PHE A 165 2.03 13.44 -5.71
C PHE A 165 0.77 13.96 -4.99
N PRO A 166 -0.22 13.11 -4.68
CA PRO A 166 -1.53 13.59 -4.23
C PRO A 166 -1.58 14.01 -2.75
N TYR A 167 -0.54 13.70 -1.95
CA TYR A 167 -0.53 13.93 -0.50
C TYR A 167 0.62 14.84 -0.08
N GLY A 168 0.38 15.76 0.87
CA GLY A 168 1.45 16.60 1.42
C GLY A 168 2.36 15.91 2.45
N SER A 169 1.95 14.75 2.94
CA SER A 169 2.69 13.97 3.93
C SER A 169 2.46 12.48 3.75
N LEU A 170 3.49 11.69 3.98
CA LEU A 170 3.46 10.23 3.94
C LEU A 170 4.07 9.63 5.19
N ARG A 171 3.52 8.52 5.63
CA ARG A 171 4.21 7.63 6.56
C ARG A 171 4.92 6.56 5.77
N VAL A 172 6.13 6.21 6.18
CA VAL A 172 6.90 5.11 5.58
C VAL A 172 7.17 4.11 6.70
N ALA A 173 6.39 3.04 6.69
CA ALA A 173 6.40 2.01 7.71
C ALA A 173 7.34 0.87 7.31
N VAL A 174 8.26 0.52 8.20
CA VAL A 174 9.01 -0.73 8.11
C VAL A 174 8.31 -1.79 8.96
N ILE A 175 8.21 -3.00 8.42
CA ILE A 175 7.62 -4.16 9.09
C ILE A 175 8.65 -5.29 9.09
N GLY A 176 8.99 -5.78 10.27
CA GLY A 176 9.89 -6.90 10.45
C GLY A 176 9.28 -8.23 10.03
N LEU A 177 7.96 -8.38 10.20
CA LEU A 177 7.27 -9.65 10.02
C LEU A 177 6.38 -9.69 8.76
N GLY A 178 6.78 -10.53 7.80
CA GLY A 178 6.00 -10.99 6.64
C GLY A 178 6.19 -10.16 5.36
N PRO A 179 5.94 -10.76 4.17
CA PRO A 179 5.72 -9.99 2.97
C PRO A 179 4.34 -9.35 3.02
N LEU A 180 4.28 -8.06 2.73
CA LEU A 180 3.04 -7.42 2.34
C LEU A 180 2.75 -7.82 0.90
N GLY A 181 1.97 -8.88 0.71
CA GLY A 181 1.55 -9.31 -0.61
C GLY A 181 0.71 -8.28 -1.36
N HIS A 182 0.16 -7.27 -0.66
CA HIS A 182 -0.70 -6.25 -1.24
C HIS A 182 -0.52 -4.88 -0.55
N SER A 183 -0.44 -3.82 -1.36
CA SER A 183 -0.43 -2.43 -0.91
C SER A 183 -1.72 -2.11 -0.13
N ILE A 184 -1.61 -1.58 1.09
CA ILE A 184 -2.75 -1.15 1.89
C ILE A 184 -3.06 0.31 1.52
N GLN A 185 -4.14 0.54 0.76
CA GLN A 185 -4.42 1.83 0.12
C GLN A 185 -5.08 2.90 1.02
N ASN A 186 -5.04 2.77 2.35
CA ASN A 186 -5.57 3.85 3.19
C ASN A 186 -5.06 3.79 4.62
N PRO A 187 -4.58 4.90 5.20
CA PRO A 187 -4.20 6.24 4.72
C PRO A 187 -2.81 6.18 4.08
N PRO A 188 -2.18 7.29 3.61
CA PRO A 188 -1.07 7.20 2.67
C PRO A 188 0.22 6.80 3.41
N THR A 189 0.34 5.49 3.57
CA THR A 189 1.43 4.79 4.26
C THR A 189 2.10 3.91 3.22
N LEU A 190 3.36 4.18 2.96
CA LEU A 190 4.21 3.26 2.21
C LEU A 190 4.68 2.19 3.18
N PHE A 191 4.69 0.94 2.75
CA PHE A 191 5.17 -0.14 3.59
C PHE A 191 6.37 -0.81 2.94
N ALA A 192 7.32 -1.25 3.76
CA ALA A 192 8.42 -2.07 3.32
C ALA A 192 8.79 -3.12 4.36
N THR A 193 9.37 -4.21 3.88
CA THR A 193 9.95 -5.25 4.74
C THR A 193 11.42 -4.94 5.01
N LEU A 194 12.05 -5.72 5.90
CA LEU A 194 13.49 -5.62 6.18
C LEU A 194 14.37 -6.06 5.00
N ASP A 195 13.81 -6.76 4.02
CA ASP A 195 14.57 -7.30 2.89
C ASP A 195 14.81 -6.21 1.84
N GLY A 196 15.95 -5.53 1.96
CA GLY A 196 16.67 -4.91 0.84
C GLY A 196 16.03 -3.70 0.15
N ALA A 197 14.91 -3.17 0.63
CA ALA A 197 14.27 -2.05 -0.01
C ALA A 197 14.91 -0.71 0.43
N SER A 198 15.72 -0.13 -0.46
CA SER A 198 16.16 1.27 -0.31
C SER A 198 14.95 2.22 -0.35
N LEU A 199 15.05 3.39 0.27
CA LEU A 199 13.98 4.40 0.23
C LEU A 199 13.55 4.76 -1.20
N PRO A 200 14.47 5.01 -2.16
CA PRO A 200 14.12 5.20 -3.57
C PRO A 200 13.33 4.03 -4.17
N SER A 201 13.64 2.79 -3.78
CA SER A 201 12.91 1.61 -4.25
C SER A 201 11.48 1.60 -3.69
N VAL A 202 11.30 1.80 -2.39
CA VAL A 202 9.98 1.82 -1.73
C VAL A 202 9.12 2.94 -2.29
N VAL A 203 9.65 4.16 -2.34
CA VAL A 203 8.96 5.35 -2.85
C VAL A 203 8.64 5.18 -4.34
N GLY A 204 9.59 4.67 -5.12
CA GLY A 204 9.39 4.47 -6.55
C GLY A 204 8.28 3.48 -6.86
N TYR A 205 8.12 2.43 -6.07
CA TYR A 205 7.04 1.46 -6.26
C TYR A 205 5.70 1.96 -5.66
N GLU A 206 5.63 2.11 -4.34
CA GLU A 206 4.38 2.42 -3.63
C GLU A 206 3.91 3.86 -3.88
N GLY A 207 4.85 4.81 -3.99
CA GLY A 207 4.53 6.20 -4.29
C GLY A 207 3.92 6.35 -5.69
N THR A 208 4.44 5.62 -6.67
CA THR A 208 3.87 5.61 -8.03
C THR A 208 2.46 5.05 -8.03
N ARG A 209 2.21 3.97 -7.28
CA ARG A 209 0.86 3.40 -7.15
C ARG A 209 -0.13 4.43 -6.61
N MET A 210 0.26 5.18 -5.58
CA MET A 210 -0.56 6.28 -5.04
C MET A 210 -0.83 7.39 -6.06
N MET A 211 0.15 7.74 -6.91
CA MET A 211 -0.05 8.71 -8.00
C MET A 211 -1.05 8.21 -9.05
N LEU A 212 -0.97 6.92 -9.40
CA LEU A 212 -1.84 6.27 -10.39
C LEU A 212 -3.29 6.14 -9.94
N ASP A 213 -3.53 6.01 -8.63
CA ASP A 213 -4.88 5.86 -8.05
C ASP A 213 -5.49 7.19 -7.57
N ALA A 214 -4.72 8.29 -7.61
CA ALA A 214 -5.18 9.60 -7.17
C ALA A 214 -6.38 10.13 -8.00
N LYS A 215 -7.24 10.91 -7.35
CA LYS A 215 -8.31 11.67 -8.04
C LYS A 215 -7.67 12.71 -8.97
N GLY A 216 -7.62 12.41 -10.26
CA GLY A 216 -6.93 13.20 -11.30
C GLY A 216 -5.68 12.52 -11.88
N GLY A 217 -5.18 11.47 -11.23
CA GLY A 217 -4.11 10.58 -11.71
C GLY A 217 -4.61 9.22 -12.19
N ASN A 218 -5.92 8.93 -12.05
CA ASN A 218 -6.54 7.68 -12.47
C ASN A 218 -6.38 7.42 -13.97
N TRP A 219 -5.27 6.77 -14.31
CA TRP A 219 -4.85 6.49 -15.68
C TRP A 219 -5.88 5.66 -16.45
N ARG A 220 -6.71 4.87 -15.75
CA ARG A 220 -7.78 4.07 -16.36
C ARG A 220 -8.85 4.92 -17.05
N GLN A 221 -8.94 6.21 -16.70
CA GLN A 221 -9.84 7.17 -17.33
C GLN A 221 -9.16 7.95 -18.48
N GLY A 222 -7.87 7.74 -18.70
CA GLY A 222 -7.09 8.40 -19.75
C GLY A 222 -7.49 7.97 -21.16
N ALA A 223 -7.08 8.77 -22.14
CA ALA A 223 -7.25 8.42 -23.55
C ALA A 223 -6.54 7.10 -23.84
N ASN A 224 -7.19 6.23 -24.63
CA ASN A 224 -6.69 4.90 -25.00
C ASN A 224 -6.46 3.89 -23.85
N ALA A 225 -6.68 4.24 -22.59
CA ALA A 225 -6.52 3.30 -21.47
C ALA A 225 -7.37 2.03 -21.65
N ALA A 226 -8.64 2.20 -22.02
CA ALA A 226 -9.53 1.07 -22.32
C ALA A 226 -9.02 0.20 -23.49
N ARG A 227 -8.31 0.78 -24.47
CA ARG A 227 -7.69 0.02 -25.56
C ARG A 227 -6.48 -0.76 -25.06
N ALA A 228 -5.58 -0.12 -24.32
CA ALA A 228 -4.42 -0.77 -23.74
C ALA A 228 -4.81 -1.95 -22.83
N ILE A 229 -5.80 -1.74 -21.95
CA ILE A 229 -6.33 -2.79 -21.06
C ILE A 229 -6.84 -3.98 -21.88
N ARG A 230 -7.68 -3.75 -22.90
CA ARG A 230 -8.16 -4.84 -23.76
C ARG A 230 -7.04 -5.62 -24.43
N LEU A 231 -6.01 -4.92 -24.91
CA LEU A 231 -4.86 -5.57 -25.53
C LEU A 231 -4.08 -6.41 -24.52
N VAL A 232 -3.73 -5.86 -23.36
CA VAL A 232 -3.05 -6.63 -22.29
C VAL A 232 -3.87 -7.85 -21.87
N THR A 233 -5.19 -7.70 -21.73
CA THR A 233 -6.10 -8.82 -21.41
C THR A 233 -6.14 -9.89 -22.52
N ALA A 234 -6.08 -9.50 -23.79
CA ALA A 234 -6.00 -10.46 -24.89
C ALA A 234 -4.73 -11.32 -24.86
N HIS A 235 -3.68 -10.86 -24.18
CA HIS A 235 -2.43 -11.60 -23.92
C HIS A 235 -2.38 -12.25 -22.53
N GLY A 236 -3.53 -12.41 -21.87
CA GLY A 236 -3.63 -13.10 -20.58
C GLY A 236 -3.28 -12.25 -19.36
N GLY A 237 -3.15 -10.94 -19.52
CA GLY A 237 -2.91 -10.01 -18.43
C GLY A 237 -4.17 -9.30 -17.92
N SER A 238 -3.96 -8.25 -17.14
CA SER A 238 -4.99 -7.40 -16.55
C SER A 238 -4.56 -5.93 -16.57
N ASP A 239 -5.47 -5.02 -16.22
CA ASP A 239 -5.12 -3.62 -15.97
C ASP A 239 -4.14 -3.48 -14.80
N TYR A 240 -4.15 -4.41 -13.84
CA TYR A 240 -3.15 -4.46 -12.77
C TYR A 240 -1.72 -4.67 -13.31
N ASP A 241 -1.54 -5.42 -14.39
CA ASP A 241 -0.20 -5.64 -14.97
C ASP A 241 0.39 -4.37 -15.61
N LEU A 242 -0.47 -3.46 -16.08
CA LEU A 242 -0.09 -2.12 -16.54
C LEU A 242 0.39 -1.26 -15.36
N GLU A 243 -0.44 -1.15 -14.32
CA GLU A 243 -0.11 -0.39 -13.09
C GLU A 243 1.20 -0.91 -12.47
N GLU A 244 1.30 -2.22 -12.32
CA GLU A 244 2.45 -2.88 -11.72
C GLU A 244 3.73 -2.66 -12.54
N ALA A 245 3.66 -2.74 -13.87
CA ALA A 245 4.81 -2.47 -14.73
C ALA A 245 5.31 -1.02 -14.55
N VAL A 246 4.40 -0.05 -14.37
CA VAL A 246 4.76 1.35 -14.11
C VAL A 246 5.41 1.52 -12.74
N CYS A 247 4.87 0.89 -11.70
CA CYS A 247 5.46 0.90 -10.35
C CYS A 247 6.87 0.29 -10.34
N LEU A 248 7.06 -0.86 -11.01
CA LEU A 248 8.38 -1.51 -11.14
C LEU A 248 9.37 -0.67 -11.95
N LEU A 249 8.90 0.02 -12.99
CA LEU A 249 9.73 0.95 -13.76
C LEU A 249 10.19 2.11 -12.87
N MET A 250 9.27 2.75 -12.14
CA MET A 250 9.61 3.89 -11.26
C MET A 250 10.49 3.48 -10.08
N GLN A 251 10.27 2.30 -9.48
CA GLN A 251 11.19 1.70 -8.52
C GLN A 251 12.62 1.63 -9.09
N THR A 252 12.74 1.15 -10.32
CA THR A 252 14.04 0.97 -11.01
C THR A 252 14.69 2.32 -11.31
N LYS A 253 13.96 3.24 -11.94
CA LYS A 253 14.48 4.54 -12.38
C LYS A 253 14.81 5.47 -11.21
N LEU A 254 13.99 5.48 -10.17
CA LEU A 254 14.26 6.28 -8.98
C LEU A 254 15.49 5.75 -8.22
N THR A 255 15.63 4.42 -8.10
CA THR A 255 16.84 3.82 -7.51
C THR A 255 18.10 4.19 -8.29
N GLN A 256 18.05 4.12 -9.63
CA GLN A 256 19.15 4.54 -10.51
C GLN A 256 19.49 6.03 -10.36
N ALA A 257 18.48 6.90 -10.19
CA ALA A 257 18.67 8.34 -9.97
C ALA A 257 19.39 8.66 -8.65
N TYR A 258 19.47 7.70 -7.73
CA TYR A 258 20.27 7.75 -6.49
C TYR A 258 21.64 7.06 -6.62
N GLY A 259 22.05 6.68 -7.84
CA GLY A 259 23.32 6.00 -8.09
C GLY A 259 23.37 4.56 -7.60
N ALA A 260 22.24 3.99 -7.18
CA ALA A 260 22.15 2.62 -6.73
C ALA A 260 21.77 1.68 -7.89
N ARG A 261 22.28 0.45 -7.83
CA ARG A 261 21.85 -0.60 -8.74
C ARG A 261 20.47 -1.11 -8.29
N PRO A 262 19.46 -1.15 -9.17
CA PRO A 262 18.18 -1.74 -8.82
C PRO A 262 18.36 -3.24 -8.51
N SER A 263 17.79 -3.69 -7.41
CA SER A 263 17.71 -5.11 -7.04
C SER A 263 16.30 -5.58 -7.37
N ARG A 264 16.11 -6.12 -8.58
CA ARG A 264 14.85 -6.71 -9.02
C ARG A 264 15.09 -8.15 -9.44
N ASP A 265 14.33 -9.07 -8.87
CA ASP A 265 14.31 -10.46 -9.32
C ASP A 265 13.16 -10.65 -10.32
N ASP A 266 13.52 -10.70 -11.61
CA ASP A 266 12.55 -10.88 -12.69
C ASP A 266 12.02 -12.31 -12.80
N SER A 267 12.58 -13.28 -12.06
CA SER A 267 12.22 -14.69 -12.19
C SER A 267 10.75 -14.96 -11.86
N ALA A 268 10.21 -14.28 -10.84
CA ALA A 268 8.81 -14.35 -10.46
C ALA A 268 7.85 -13.73 -11.49
N LEU A 269 8.37 -12.93 -12.42
CA LEU A 269 7.60 -12.25 -13.48
C LEU A 269 7.76 -12.92 -14.85
N ALA A 270 8.51 -14.01 -14.94
CA ALA A 270 8.83 -14.66 -16.20
C ALA A 270 7.56 -15.04 -16.97
N ASN A 271 7.53 -14.71 -18.27
CA ASN A 271 6.43 -15.00 -19.19
C ASN A 271 5.08 -14.34 -18.82
N THR A 272 5.11 -13.17 -18.17
CA THR A 272 3.91 -12.37 -17.89
C THR A 272 3.84 -11.13 -18.80
N PRO A 273 2.64 -10.67 -19.20
CA PRO A 273 2.47 -9.40 -19.91
C PRO A 273 3.08 -8.21 -19.18
N ARG A 274 3.09 -8.25 -17.85
CA ARG A 274 3.75 -7.26 -16.99
C ARG A 274 5.25 -7.12 -17.30
N LEU A 275 5.97 -8.24 -17.35
CA LEU A 275 7.42 -8.21 -17.62
C LEU A 275 7.71 -7.76 -19.06
N GLU A 276 6.87 -8.19 -20.00
CA GLU A 276 7.00 -7.77 -21.40
C GLU A 276 6.82 -6.25 -21.55
N LEU A 277 5.76 -5.69 -20.95
CA LEU A 277 5.50 -4.26 -20.92
C LEU A 277 6.61 -3.48 -20.20
N LEU A 278 7.06 -3.96 -19.04
CA LEU A 278 8.15 -3.35 -18.30
C LEU A 278 9.43 -3.24 -19.14
N ARG A 279 9.80 -4.33 -19.82
CA ARG A 279 10.97 -4.33 -20.72
C ARG A 279 10.80 -3.40 -21.92
N ALA A 280 9.58 -3.30 -22.46
CA ALA A 280 9.28 -2.35 -23.52
C ALA A 280 9.49 -0.90 -23.07
N MET A 281 8.93 -0.54 -21.91
CA MET A 281 9.12 0.79 -21.31
C MET A 281 10.59 1.07 -20.95
N GLU A 282 11.33 0.08 -20.46
CA GLU A 282 12.76 0.22 -20.17
C GLU A 282 13.59 0.49 -21.42
N ARG A 283 13.30 -0.22 -22.52
CA ARG A 283 13.94 -0.03 -23.83
C ARG A 283 13.66 1.37 -24.38
N ASP A 284 12.41 1.83 -24.28
CA ASP A 284 11.97 3.09 -24.88
C ASP A 284 12.03 4.28 -23.90
N TRP A 285 12.70 4.10 -22.75
CA TRP A 285 12.82 5.12 -21.70
C TRP A 285 13.44 6.44 -22.19
N ALA A 286 14.46 6.38 -23.05
CA ALA A 286 15.08 7.59 -23.59
C ALA A 286 14.11 8.42 -24.45
N GLN A 287 13.15 7.76 -25.12
CA GLN A 287 12.09 8.45 -25.87
C GLN A 287 11.13 9.16 -24.91
N TYR A 288 10.77 8.52 -23.80
CA TYR A 288 9.99 9.15 -22.74
C TYR A 288 10.69 10.39 -22.17
N GLU A 289 12.00 10.29 -21.87
CA GLU A 289 12.81 11.41 -21.37
C GLU A 289 12.81 12.60 -22.35
N GLY A 290 12.86 12.34 -23.65
CA GLY A 290 12.78 13.38 -24.69
C GLY A 290 11.39 14.01 -24.89
N ALA A 291 10.31 13.31 -24.53
CA ALA A 291 8.93 13.74 -24.76
C ALA A 291 8.32 14.46 -23.55
N SER A 292 8.72 15.71 -23.28
CA SER A 292 8.39 16.44 -22.04
C SER A 292 6.90 16.58 -21.68
N SER A 293 5.99 16.42 -22.63
CA SER A 293 4.54 16.51 -22.41
C SER A 293 3.89 15.21 -21.94
N LEU A 294 4.62 14.10 -21.95
CA LEU A 294 4.09 12.77 -21.65
C LEU A 294 4.39 12.39 -20.20
N ASN A 295 3.37 12.04 -19.41
CA ASN A 295 3.59 11.45 -18.08
C ASN A 295 3.81 9.93 -18.18
N VAL A 296 4.28 9.31 -17.09
CA VAL A 296 4.66 7.89 -17.11
C VAL A 296 3.46 6.96 -17.35
N ALA A 297 2.26 7.34 -16.91
CA ALA A 297 1.05 6.55 -17.13
C ALA A 297 0.64 6.54 -18.61
N ASP A 298 0.62 7.71 -19.26
CA ASP A 298 0.35 7.83 -20.69
C ASP A 298 1.42 7.13 -21.53
N PHE A 299 2.69 7.19 -21.09
CA PHE A 299 3.78 6.42 -21.69
C PHE A 299 3.53 4.91 -21.65
N ALA A 300 3.13 4.39 -20.49
CA ALA A 300 2.83 2.98 -20.33
C ALA A 300 1.62 2.53 -21.16
N VAL A 301 0.58 3.35 -21.26
CA VAL A 301 -0.57 3.11 -22.13
C VAL A 301 -0.13 3.03 -23.59
N GLY A 302 0.72 3.96 -24.05
CA GLY A 302 1.29 3.94 -25.39
C GLY A 302 2.14 2.70 -25.67
N GLU A 303 3.03 2.35 -24.73
CA GLU A 303 3.90 1.17 -24.85
C GLU A 303 3.10 -0.14 -24.81
N ALA A 304 2.01 -0.22 -24.04
CA ALA A 304 1.13 -1.37 -24.07
C ALA A 304 0.42 -1.52 -25.42
N ILE A 305 -0.04 -0.44 -26.03
CA ILE A 305 -0.68 -0.51 -27.35
C ILE A 305 0.32 -0.94 -28.43
N LYS A 306 1.53 -0.36 -28.41
CA LYS A 306 2.62 -0.73 -29.31
C LYS A 306 3.02 -2.20 -29.16
N THR A 307 3.21 -2.65 -27.93
CA THR A 307 3.73 -3.99 -27.61
C THR A 307 2.70 -5.07 -27.91
N PHE A 308 1.45 -4.88 -27.48
CA PHE A 308 0.41 -5.91 -27.56
C PHE A 308 -0.52 -5.78 -28.75
N GLY A 309 -0.53 -4.63 -29.43
CA GLY A 309 -1.38 -4.36 -30.60
C GLY A 309 -0.78 -4.79 -31.94
N GLY A 310 0.54 -5.02 -32.01
CA GLY A 310 1.21 -5.39 -33.27
C GLY A 310 1.18 -4.30 -34.36
N GLU A 311 0.74 -3.08 -34.02
CA GLU A 311 0.67 -1.94 -34.94
C GLU A 311 2.00 -1.15 -34.93
N PRO A 312 2.52 -0.73 -36.09
CA PRO A 312 3.66 0.17 -36.14
C PRO A 312 3.30 1.54 -35.52
N VAL A 313 4.20 2.06 -34.67
CA VAL A 313 4.07 3.25 -33.78
C VAL A 313 3.60 4.56 -34.47
N ALA A 314 3.63 4.62 -35.79
CA ALA A 314 3.37 5.85 -36.55
C ALA A 314 1.97 6.45 -36.36
N GLU A 315 0.98 5.69 -35.88
CA GLU A 315 -0.41 6.16 -35.75
C GLU A 315 -0.81 6.65 -34.35
N LEU A 316 0.03 6.49 -33.32
CA LEU A 316 -0.32 6.85 -31.94
C LEU A 316 -0.12 8.34 -31.63
N ASN A 317 0.71 9.03 -32.41
CA ASN A 317 0.89 10.47 -32.31
C ASN A 317 -0.03 11.16 -33.30
N GLY A 318 -1.25 11.50 -32.86
CA GLY A 318 -2.15 12.43 -33.56
C GLY A 318 -1.59 13.86 -33.73
N VAL A 319 -0.27 14.05 -33.68
CA VAL A 319 0.42 15.25 -34.14
C VAL A 319 0.49 15.16 -35.66
N ARG A 320 -0.53 15.73 -36.33
CA ARG A 320 -0.38 16.03 -37.75
C ARG A 320 0.85 16.93 -37.90
N PRO A 321 1.87 16.56 -38.68
CA PRO A 321 2.88 17.54 -39.10
C PRO A 321 2.13 18.65 -39.84
N LYS A 322 2.43 19.90 -39.47
CA LYS A 322 2.05 21.07 -40.26
C LYS A 322 2.86 21.10 -41.54
#